data_AF-A0A7W1GG84-F1
#
_entry.id   AF-A0A7W1GG84-F1
#
_cell.length_a   1.000
_cell.length_b   1.000
_cell.length_c   1.000
_cell.angle_alpha   90.00
_cell.angle_beta   90.00
_cell.angle_gamma   90.00
#
_symmetry.space_group_name_H-M   'P 1'
#
loop_
_entity.id
_entity.type
_entity.pdbx_description
1 polymer ?
#
loop_
_entity_poly.entity_id
_entity_poly.type
_entity_poly.pdbx_seq_one_letter_code
_entity_poly.pdbx_strand_id
1 'polypeptide(L)'
;MDKISRRDESGRSEGRSKIIRVAKVGLFLLLIFTMMFGIFLWRFASREASREELLCFRNQIEVGYTKEQIKSVFVSGNYKHLELLEFANDAANTHGNVWHVSTLLEFGASNWVLWLYFSDSRMTSMKVRLEDSENIKPHDAPPDIGTARGVPVSCVGVAGCVDESANTARPPLC
;
A
#
# COMPACT_ATOMS: atom_id res chain seq x y z
N MET A 1 27.63 50.76 60.10
CA MET A 1 26.58 49.73 59.92
C MET A 1 26.02 49.85 58.51
N ASP A 2 26.38 48.85 57.70
CA ASP A 2 25.70 48.27 56.54
C ASP A 2 25.22 49.16 55.39
N LYS A 3 26.12 49.39 54.43
CA LYS A 3 25.77 49.93 53.09
C LYS A 3 26.55 49.28 51.94
N ILE A 4 26.89 47.99 52.05
CA ILE A 4 27.62 47.25 51.00
C ILE A 4 26.99 45.87 50.80
N SER A 5 25.82 45.78 50.14
CA SER A 5 25.30 44.48 49.65
C SER A 5 24.10 44.61 48.69
N ARG A 6 24.16 45.47 47.66
CA ARG A 6 23.06 45.55 46.66
C ARG A 6 23.46 45.70 45.19
N ARG A 7 24.76 45.72 44.83
CA ARG A 7 25.16 45.96 43.42
C ARG A 7 25.40 44.71 42.56
N ASP A 8 25.53 43.51 43.14
CA ASP A 8 25.93 42.33 42.36
C ASP A 8 24.77 41.46 41.82
N GLU A 9 23.51 41.79 42.11
CA GLU A 9 22.38 40.97 41.65
C GLU A 9 21.90 41.31 40.22
N SER A 10 22.24 42.50 39.71
CA SER A 10 21.72 43.00 38.43
C SER A 10 22.28 42.25 37.21
N GLY A 11 23.57 41.90 37.20
CA GLY A 11 24.20 41.19 36.07
C GLY A 11 23.77 39.73 35.91
N ARG A 12 23.28 39.11 36.99
CA ARG A 12 22.87 37.68 36.99
C ARG A 12 21.49 37.44 36.36
N SER A 13 20.64 38.47 36.35
CA SER A 13 19.30 38.44 35.75
C SER A 13 19.35 38.39 34.23
N GLU A 14 20.24 39.17 33.61
CA GLU A 14 20.29 39.29 32.15
C GLU A 14 20.74 37.98 31.47
N GLY A 15 21.71 37.27 32.06
CA GLY A 15 22.20 35.98 31.55
C GLY A 15 21.14 34.87 31.57
N ARG A 16 20.28 34.83 32.60
CA ARG A 16 19.20 33.82 32.72
C ARG A 16 18.16 33.96 31.60
N SER A 17 17.85 35.19 31.21
CA SER A 17 16.88 35.44 30.13
C SER A 17 17.33 34.89 28.78
N LYS A 18 18.65 34.95 28.48
CA LYS A 18 19.23 34.44 27.23
C LYS A 18 19.19 32.91 27.21
N ILE A 19 19.54 32.26 28.31
CA ILE A 19 19.49 30.80 28.45
C ILE A 19 18.06 30.29 28.26
N ILE A 20 17.06 30.95 28.87
CA ILE A 20 15.65 30.56 28.71
C ILE A 20 15.18 30.69 27.27
N ARG A 21 15.60 31.74 26.54
CA ARG A 21 15.24 31.91 25.12
C ARG A 21 15.83 30.80 24.25
N VAL A 22 17.10 30.47 24.43
CA VAL A 22 17.77 29.38 23.68
C VAL A 22 17.13 28.04 23.98
N ALA A 23 16.84 27.74 25.25
CA ALA A 23 16.17 26.50 25.64
C ALA A 23 14.78 26.36 25.02
N LYS A 24 13.99 27.44 24.97
CA LYS A 24 12.67 27.44 24.32
C LYS A 24 12.75 27.19 22.81
N VAL A 25 13.71 27.82 22.13
CA VAL A 25 13.91 27.60 20.69
C VAL A 25 14.34 26.16 20.42
N GLY A 26 15.27 25.62 21.21
CA GLY A 26 15.70 24.22 21.11
C GLY A 26 14.54 23.24 21.32
N LEU A 27 13.72 23.46 22.35
CA LEU A 27 12.53 22.64 22.61
C LEU A 27 11.52 22.72 21.46
N PHE A 28 11.30 23.90 20.90
CA PHE A 28 10.39 24.08 19.76
C PHE A 28 10.85 23.32 18.52
N LEU A 29 12.15 23.40 18.19
CA LEU A 29 12.73 22.65 17.08
C LEU A 29 12.67 21.13 17.31
N LEU A 30 12.92 20.69 18.55
CA LEU A 30 12.78 19.29 18.92
C LEU A 30 11.34 18.79 18.74
N LEU A 31 10.34 19.57 19.16
CA LEU A 31 8.93 19.22 18.97
C LEU A 31 8.57 19.09 17.49
N ILE A 32 8.98 20.05 16.65
CA ILE A 32 8.78 19.96 15.20
C ILE A 32 9.44 18.71 14.63
N PHE A 33 10.68 18.43 15.02
CA PHE A 33 11.40 17.24 14.57
C PHE A 33 10.67 15.95 14.96
N THR A 34 10.24 15.81 16.21
CA THR A 34 9.49 14.63 16.66
C THR A 34 8.15 14.47 15.94
N MET A 35 7.45 15.57 15.67
CA MET A 35 6.20 15.56 14.90
C MET A 35 6.44 15.09 13.46
N MET A 36 7.46 15.65 12.78
CA MET A 36 7.82 15.24 11.42
C MET A 36 8.28 13.79 11.35
N PHE A 37 9.09 13.35 12.31
CA PHE A 37 9.56 11.98 12.40
C PHE A 37 8.42 11.00 12.65
N GLY A 38 7.45 11.35 13.50
CA GLY A 38 6.23 10.57 13.72
C GLY A 38 5.41 10.39 12.45
N ILE A 39 5.20 11.47 11.67
CA ILE A 39 4.51 11.41 10.38
C ILE A 39 5.28 10.51 9.39
N PHE A 40 6.61 10.61 9.37
CA PHE A 40 7.46 9.80 8.51
C PHE A 40 7.37 8.30 8.85
N LEU A 41 7.47 7.94 10.12
CA LEU A 41 7.32 6.55 10.58
C LEU A 41 5.92 6.00 10.29
N TRP A 42 4.88 6.80 10.52
CA TRP A 42 3.50 6.40 10.22
C TRP A 42 3.32 6.09 8.73
N ARG A 43 3.87 6.92 7.84
CA ARG A 43 3.86 6.66 6.40
C ARG A 43 4.59 5.39 6.01
N PHE A 44 5.74 5.12 6.62
CA PHE A 44 6.48 3.90 6.31
C PHE A 44 5.64 2.67 6.68
N ALA A 45 5.11 2.60 7.91
CA ALA A 45 4.31 1.48 8.37
C ALA A 45 3.05 1.19 7.50
N SER A 46 2.45 2.22 6.91
CA SER A 46 1.28 2.06 6.03
C SER A 46 1.60 1.33 4.72
N ARG A 47 2.85 1.37 4.24
CA ARG A 47 3.24 0.74 2.96
C ARG A 47 3.23 -0.77 3.04
N GLU A 48 3.86 -1.32 4.06
CA GLU A 48 3.86 -2.77 4.31
C GLU A 48 2.42 -3.28 4.49
N ALA A 49 1.60 -2.59 5.28
CA ALA A 49 0.20 -2.95 5.48
C ALA A 49 -0.61 -2.97 4.16
N SER A 50 -0.41 -1.95 3.30
CA SER A 50 -1.09 -1.87 2.01
C SER A 50 -0.68 -2.99 1.07
N ARG A 51 0.60 -3.39 1.09
CA ARG A 51 1.11 -4.52 0.30
C ARG A 51 0.54 -5.84 0.79
N GLU A 52 0.50 -6.05 2.11
CA GLU A 52 -0.08 -7.25 2.71
C GLU A 52 -1.57 -7.37 2.37
N GLU A 53 -2.33 -6.27 2.45
CA GLU A 53 -3.74 -6.23 2.04
C GLU A 53 -3.91 -6.58 0.55
N LEU A 54 -3.08 -6.01 -0.34
CA LEU A 54 -3.15 -6.29 -1.78
C LEU A 54 -2.84 -7.76 -2.09
N LEU A 55 -1.84 -8.33 -1.42
CA LEU A 55 -1.50 -9.74 -1.54
C LEU A 55 -2.59 -10.65 -0.98
N CYS A 56 -3.22 -10.26 0.12
CA CYS A 56 -4.33 -10.98 0.69
C CYS A 56 -5.52 -11.01 -0.28
N PHE A 57 -5.90 -9.85 -0.82
CA PHE A 57 -6.94 -9.74 -1.82
C PHE A 57 -6.64 -10.60 -3.05
N ARG A 58 -5.41 -10.52 -3.58
CA ARG A 58 -4.94 -11.35 -4.70
C ARG A 58 -5.11 -12.85 -4.42
N ASN A 59 -4.78 -13.29 -3.21
CA ASN A 59 -4.83 -14.71 -2.84
C ASN A 59 -6.26 -15.23 -2.59
N GLN A 60 -7.25 -14.33 -2.43
CA GLN A 60 -8.66 -14.70 -2.26
C GLN A 60 -9.41 -14.81 -3.60
N ILE A 61 -8.88 -14.25 -4.68
CA ILE A 61 -9.50 -14.26 -6.00
C ILE A 61 -8.82 -15.27 -6.91
N GLU A 62 -9.60 -15.92 -7.77
CA GLU A 62 -9.10 -16.92 -8.71
C GLU A 62 -9.49 -16.60 -10.15
N VAL A 63 -8.67 -17.05 -11.10
CA VAL A 63 -8.98 -16.94 -12.52
C VAL A 63 -10.32 -17.63 -12.80
N GLY A 64 -11.17 -16.98 -13.59
CA GLY A 64 -12.53 -17.43 -13.90
C GLY A 64 -13.63 -16.68 -13.12
N TYR A 65 -13.29 -15.96 -12.05
CA TYR A 65 -14.25 -15.14 -11.30
C TYR A 65 -14.85 -14.03 -12.17
N THR A 66 -16.13 -13.73 -11.95
CA THR A 66 -16.78 -12.57 -12.59
C THR A 66 -16.45 -11.27 -11.86
N LYS A 67 -16.69 -10.15 -12.53
CA LYS A 67 -16.55 -8.80 -11.98
C LYS A 67 -17.34 -8.62 -10.66
N GLU A 68 -18.54 -9.19 -10.60
CA GLU A 68 -19.44 -9.10 -9.45
C GLU A 68 -18.92 -9.92 -8.26
N GLN A 69 -18.36 -11.11 -8.53
CA GLN A 69 -17.73 -11.94 -7.51
C GLN A 69 -16.49 -11.27 -6.93
N ILE A 70 -15.68 -10.63 -7.77
CA ILE A 70 -14.50 -9.89 -7.31
C ILE A 70 -14.92 -8.68 -6.47
N LYS A 71 -15.95 -7.94 -6.89
CA LYS A 71 -16.53 -6.84 -6.09
C LYS A 71 -17.05 -7.33 -4.74
N SER A 72 -17.73 -8.47 -4.67
CA SER A 72 -18.23 -9.00 -3.40
C SER A 72 -17.10 -9.42 -2.46
N VAL A 73 -16.05 -10.07 -2.98
CA VAL A 73 -14.84 -10.39 -2.21
C VAL A 73 -14.17 -9.11 -1.69
N PHE A 74 -14.02 -8.10 -2.54
CA PHE A 74 -13.42 -6.82 -2.17
C PHE A 74 -14.19 -6.13 -1.03
N VAL A 75 -15.52 -6.05 -1.14
CA VAL A 75 -16.38 -5.46 -0.10
C VAL A 75 -16.33 -6.28 1.19
N SER A 76 -16.29 -7.61 1.09
CA SER A 76 -16.25 -8.49 2.27
C SER A 76 -14.93 -8.42 3.05
N GLY A 77 -13.81 -8.14 2.37
CA GLY A 77 -12.49 -8.05 2.98
C GLY A 77 -12.25 -6.76 3.76
N ASN A 78 -13.07 -5.71 3.57
CA ASN A 78 -12.96 -4.42 4.27
C ASN A 78 -11.53 -3.82 4.25
N TYR A 79 -10.91 -3.85 3.07
CA TYR A 79 -9.56 -3.33 2.83
C TYR A 79 -9.52 -1.82 3.07
N LYS A 80 -8.62 -1.35 3.94
CA LYS A 80 -8.56 0.06 4.35
C LYS A 80 -7.68 0.89 3.42
N HIS A 81 -6.73 0.25 2.77
CA HIS A 81 -5.68 0.94 2.00
C HIS A 81 -5.77 0.66 0.49
N LEU A 82 -6.74 -0.15 0.07
CA LEU A 82 -6.93 -0.52 -1.32
C LEU A 82 -8.09 0.25 -1.94
N GLU A 83 -7.93 0.58 -3.21
CA GLU A 83 -8.99 1.12 -4.06
C GLU A 83 -9.16 0.20 -5.26
N LEU A 84 -10.41 -0.20 -5.53
CA LEU A 84 -10.78 -0.95 -6.72
C LEU A 84 -11.25 0.05 -7.78
N LEU A 85 -10.46 0.18 -8.83
CA LEU A 85 -10.73 1.11 -9.93
C LEU A 85 -11.10 0.32 -11.19
N GLU A 86 -12.20 0.74 -11.82
CA GLU A 86 -12.73 0.12 -13.04
C GLU A 86 -12.44 1.04 -14.22
N PHE A 87 -11.53 0.62 -15.10
CA PHE A 87 -11.34 1.29 -16.38
C PHE A 87 -12.43 0.81 -17.34
N ALA A 88 -13.41 1.67 -17.58
CA ALA A 88 -14.35 1.48 -18.67
C ALA A 88 -13.59 1.49 -20.01
N ASN A 89 -13.97 0.61 -20.93
CA ASN A 89 -13.39 0.54 -22.26
C ASN A 89 -13.51 1.90 -22.96
N ASP A 90 -12.45 2.69 -22.94
CA ASP A 90 -12.35 3.83 -23.84
C ASP A 90 -12.10 3.25 -25.23
N ALA A 91 -12.88 3.66 -26.23
CA ALA A 91 -12.91 3.02 -27.56
C ALA A 91 -11.54 3.00 -28.28
N ALA A 92 -10.56 3.76 -27.76
CA ALA A 92 -9.17 3.79 -28.22
C ALA A 92 -8.25 2.75 -27.56
N ASN A 93 -8.63 2.16 -26.42
CA ASN A 93 -7.80 1.20 -25.70
C ASN A 93 -8.11 -0.21 -26.18
N THR A 94 -7.15 -0.80 -26.89
CA THR A 94 -7.18 -2.20 -27.38
C THR A 94 -7.14 -3.23 -26.23
N HIS A 95 -6.98 -2.77 -24.99
CA HIS A 95 -6.98 -3.57 -23.77
C HIS A 95 -8.39 -3.63 -23.21
N GLY A 96 -9.19 -4.56 -23.74
CA GLY A 96 -10.56 -4.80 -23.27
C GLY A 96 -10.62 -5.11 -21.77
N ASN A 97 -11.69 -4.65 -21.13
CA ASN A 97 -12.11 -4.92 -19.75
C ASN A 97 -10.95 -5.20 -18.79
N VAL A 98 -10.22 -4.15 -18.41
CA VAL A 98 -9.14 -4.22 -17.42
C VAL A 98 -9.60 -3.52 -16.15
N TRP A 99 -9.44 -4.18 -15.01
CA TRP A 99 -9.56 -3.53 -13.70
C TRP A 99 -8.20 -3.47 -13.03
N HIS A 100 -8.05 -2.53 -12.12
CA HIS A 100 -6.86 -2.41 -11.30
C HIS A 100 -7.24 -2.20 -9.85
N VAL A 101 -6.49 -2.86 -8.97
CA VAL A 101 -6.56 -2.65 -7.51
C VAL A 101 -5.25 -2.04 -7.09
N SER A 102 -5.31 -0.79 -6.64
CA SER A 102 -4.15 0.01 -6.26
C SER A 102 -4.17 0.31 -4.78
N THR A 103 -2.99 0.45 -4.19
CA THR A 103 -2.85 1.09 -2.88
C THR A 103 -3.12 2.59 -3.01
N LEU A 104 -3.63 3.23 -1.95
CA LEU A 104 -3.80 4.69 -1.93
C LEU A 104 -2.51 5.41 -2.33
N LEU A 105 -2.63 6.35 -3.28
CA LEU A 105 -1.53 7.09 -3.88
C LEU A 105 -0.66 7.80 -2.83
N GLU A 106 0.57 7.31 -2.66
CA GLU A 106 1.60 8.02 -1.92
C GLU A 106 2.61 8.68 -2.86
N PHE A 107 2.83 9.98 -2.69
CA PHE A 107 3.77 10.75 -3.52
C PHE A 107 5.19 10.18 -3.42
N GLY A 108 5.77 9.81 -4.55
CA GLY A 108 7.13 9.25 -4.64
C GLY A 108 7.27 7.81 -4.16
N ALA A 109 6.18 7.08 -3.99
CA ALA A 109 6.19 5.65 -3.65
C ALA A 109 6.01 4.78 -4.91
N SER A 110 6.78 3.70 -5.01
CA SER A 110 6.56 2.64 -6.00
C SER A 110 5.37 1.78 -5.55
N ASN A 111 4.16 2.31 -5.76
CA ASN A 111 2.91 1.65 -5.36
C ASN A 111 2.69 0.38 -6.19
N TRP A 112 2.21 -0.65 -5.51
CA TRP A 112 1.86 -1.90 -6.17
C TRP A 112 0.43 -1.81 -6.67
N VAL A 113 0.23 -2.28 -7.89
CA VAL A 113 -1.07 -2.34 -8.54
C VAL A 113 -1.30 -3.76 -9.02
N LEU A 114 -2.44 -4.33 -8.63
CA LEU A 114 -2.91 -5.60 -9.13
C LEU A 114 -3.79 -5.36 -10.35
N TRP A 115 -3.29 -5.74 -11.52
CA TRP A 115 -3.98 -5.70 -12.79
C TRP A 115 -4.81 -6.96 -12.98
N LEU A 116 -6.09 -6.81 -13.27
CA LEU A 116 -7.05 -7.89 -13.51
C LEU A 116 -7.56 -7.77 -14.94
N TYR A 117 -7.33 -8.79 -15.76
CA TYR A 117 -7.76 -8.81 -17.16
C TYR A 117 -8.97 -9.73 -17.31
N PHE A 118 -9.96 -9.28 -18.08
CA PHE A 118 -11.19 -10.02 -18.29
C PHE A 118 -11.41 -10.34 -19.77
N SER A 119 -11.94 -11.54 -20.03
CA SER A 119 -12.53 -11.95 -21.31
C SER A 119 -13.90 -12.54 -21.02
N ASP A 120 -14.90 -12.22 -21.84
CA ASP A 120 -16.25 -12.80 -21.71
C ASP A 120 -16.82 -12.71 -20.28
N SER A 121 -16.61 -11.54 -19.65
CA SER A 121 -17.03 -11.24 -18.27
C SER A 121 -16.38 -12.08 -17.17
N ARG A 122 -15.32 -12.84 -17.47
CA ARG A 122 -14.55 -13.62 -16.51
C ARG A 122 -13.09 -13.19 -16.50
N MET A 123 -12.49 -13.20 -15.31
CA MET A 123 -11.07 -12.89 -15.15
C MET A 123 -10.24 -13.99 -15.82
N THR A 124 -9.31 -13.63 -16.70
CA THR A 124 -8.44 -14.56 -17.43
C THR A 124 -7.01 -14.55 -16.92
N SER A 125 -6.56 -13.41 -16.38
CA SER A 125 -5.23 -13.28 -15.79
C SER A 125 -5.19 -12.16 -14.77
N MET A 126 -4.21 -12.24 -13.87
CA MET A 126 -3.90 -11.19 -12.91
C MET A 126 -2.38 -11.03 -12.76
N LYS A 127 -1.94 -9.79 -12.55
CA LYS A 127 -0.52 -9.43 -12.49
C LYS A 127 -0.29 -8.33 -11.47
N VAL A 128 0.81 -8.40 -10.72
CA VAL A 128 1.21 -7.32 -9.82
C VAL A 128 2.31 -6.50 -10.50
N ARG A 129 2.10 -5.19 -10.62
CA ARG A 129 2.99 -4.24 -11.30
C ARG A 129 3.16 -2.96 -10.50
N LEU A 130 4.09 -2.12 -10.92
CA LEU A 130 4.18 -0.76 -10.41
C LEU A 130 3.10 0.11 -11.04
N GLU A 131 2.57 1.06 -10.27
CA GLU A 131 1.60 2.04 -10.72
C GLU A 131 2.08 2.84 -11.94
N ASP A 132 3.35 3.27 -11.93
CA ASP A 132 3.96 4.05 -13.00
C ASP A 132 4.21 3.21 -14.28
N SER A 133 4.18 1.88 -14.20
CA SER A 133 4.49 1.02 -15.34
C SER A 133 3.92 -0.39 -15.24
N GLU A 134 2.99 -0.70 -16.12
CA GLU A 134 2.43 -2.05 -16.33
C GLU A 134 3.52 -3.09 -16.72
N ASN A 135 4.65 -2.63 -17.24
CA ASN A 135 5.74 -3.50 -17.68
C ASN A 135 6.76 -3.81 -16.57
N ILE A 136 6.76 -3.04 -15.48
CA ILE A 136 7.72 -3.22 -14.39
C ILE A 136 7.09 -4.08 -13.30
N LYS A 137 7.64 -5.28 -13.13
CA LYS A 137 7.31 -6.17 -12.02
C LYS A 137 8.19 -5.81 -10.80
N PRO A 138 7.61 -5.50 -9.63
CA PRO A 138 8.38 -5.33 -8.40
C PRO A 138 9.16 -6.59 -8.04
N HIS A 139 10.33 -6.44 -7.43
CA HIS A 139 11.20 -7.57 -7.08
C HIS A 139 10.49 -8.62 -6.21
N ASP A 140 9.74 -8.17 -5.19
CA ASP A 140 9.07 -9.06 -4.24
C ASP A 140 7.65 -9.45 -4.67
N ALA A 141 7.22 -9.05 -5.89
CA ALA A 141 5.87 -9.34 -6.35
C ALA A 141 5.69 -10.83 -6.70
N PRO A 142 4.55 -11.44 -6.35
CA PRO A 142 4.28 -12.84 -6.62
C PRO A 142 4.24 -13.13 -8.13
N PRO A 143 4.33 -14.40 -8.56
CA PRO A 143 4.18 -14.79 -9.97
C PRO A 143 2.86 -14.29 -10.57
N ASP A 144 2.87 -14.00 -11.87
CA ASP A 144 1.64 -13.68 -12.59
C ASP A 144 0.80 -14.96 -12.72
N ILE A 145 -0.53 -14.82 -12.71
CA ILE A 145 -1.45 -15.96 -12.86
C ILE A 145 -2.26 -15.77 -14.16
N GLY A 146 -2.40 -16.86 -14.92
CA GLY A 146 -3.18 -16.89 -16.15
C GLY A 146 -2.42 -16.38 -17.39
N THR A 147 -3.09 -16.43 -18.54
CA THR A 147 -2.49 -16.05 -19.83
C THR A 147 -3.13 -14.77 -20.31
N ALA A 148 -2.32 -13.71 -20.43
CA ALA A 148 -2.79 -12.34 -20.71
C ALA A 148 -3.34 -12.11 -22.13
N ARG A 149 -3.44 -13.16 -22.95
CA ARG A 149 -4.06 -13.14 -24.27
C ARG A 149 -4.74 -14.48 -24.46
N GLY A 150 -5.84 -14.51 -25.21
CA GLY A 150 -6.61 -15.71 -25.56
C GLY A 150 -5.85 -16.75 -26.38
N VAL A 151 -4.56 -16.96 -26.11
CA VAL A 151 -3.86 -18.18 -26.41
C VAL A 151 -4.45 -19.22 -25.46
N PRO A 152 -5.20 -20.21 -25.97
CA PRO A 152 -5.66 -21.30 -25.14
C PRO A 152 -4.42 -21.90 -24.48
N VAL A 153 -4.44 -22.01 -23.16
CA VAL A 153 -3.47 -22.82 -22.45
C VAL A 153 -3.68 -24.23 -22.97
N SER A 154 -2.90 -24.62 -23.97
CA SER A 154 -2.83 -25.99 -24.41
C SER A 154 -2.27 -26.73 -23.20
N CYS A 155 -3.15 -27.42 -22.49
CA CYS A 155 -2.78 -28.38 -21.47
C CYS A 155 -2.00 -29.50 -22.16
N VAL A 156 -0.74 -29.24 -22.50
CA VAL A 156 0.18 -30.26 -22.99
C VAL A 156 0.60 -31.08 -21.79
N GLY A 157 -0.19 -32.11 -21.52
CA GLY A 157 0.28 -33.37 -20.95
C GLY A 157 0.91 -33.28 -19.57
N VAL A 158 0.10 -33.08 -18.53
CA VAL A 158 0.38 -33.72 -17.24
C VAL A 158 -0.86 -34.50 -16.84
N ALA A 159 -0.93 -35.74 -17.31
CA ALA A 159 -1.83 -36.74 -16.78
C ALA A 159 -1.38 -37.04 -15.35
N GLY A 160 -2.10 -36.49 -14.38
CA GLY A 160 -1.82 -36.64 -12.97
C GLY A 160 -2.96 -36.04 -12.15
N CYS A 161 -4.08 -36.76 -12.10
CA CYS A 161 -5.16 -36.55 -11.14
C CYS A 161 -4.65 -36.70 -9.69
N VAL A 162 -5.55 -36.37 -8.74
CA VAL A 162 -5.50 -36.54 -7.27
C VAL A 162 -5.10 -35.21 -6.57
N ASP A 163 -5.89 -34.55 -5.72
CA ASP A 163 -7.07 -34.97 -4.95
C ASP A 163 -8.06 -33.83 -4.71
N GLU A 164 -9.34 -34.20 -4.80
CA GLU A 164 -10.50 -33.49 -4.29
C GLU A 164 -10.70 -33.93 -2.84
N SER A 165 -9.93 -33.39 -1.89
CA SER A 165 -10.34 -33.43 -0.48
C SER A 165 -9.69 -32.33 0.36
N ALA A 166 -10.56 -31.64 1.11
CA ALA A 166 -10.25 -30.95 2.36
C ALA A 166 -9.16 -29.87 2.33
N ASN A 167 -9.57 -28.63 2.04
CA ASN A 167 -9.14 -27.55 2.92
C ASN A 167 -10.15 -26.40 2.97
N THR A 168 -11.23 -26.60 3.74
CA THR A 168 -12.02 -25.51 4.32
C THR A 168 -11.25 -24.80 5.44
N ALA A 169 -9.92 -24.68 5.31
CA ALA A 169 -9.21 -23.63 6.01
C ALA A 169 -9.71 -22.34 5.39
N ARG A 170 -10.59 -21.64 6.12
CA ARG A 170 -10.77 -20.21 5.87
C ARG A 170 -9.36 -19.64 5.74
N PRO A 171 -9.02 -18.95 4.63
CA PRO A 171 -7.75 -18.26 4.58
C PRO A 171 -7.67 -17.43 5.87
N PRO A 172 -6.49 -17.37 6.52
CA PRO A 172 -6.33 -16.47 7.65
C PRO A 172 -6.91 -15.13 7.22
N LEU A 173 -7.89 -14.65 7.97
CA LEU A 173 -8.35 -13.27 7.82
C LEU A 173 -7.10 -12.43 8.02
N CYS A 174 -6.60 -11.89 6.92
CA CYS A 174 -6.07 -10.55 6.95
C CYS A 174 -7.21 -9.65 7.43
#